data_AF-A0A0D6QQI5-F1
#
_entry.id   AF-A0A0D6QQI5-F1
#
_cell.length_a   1.000
_cell.length_b   1.000
_cell.length_c   1.000
_cell.angle_alpha   90.00
_cell.angle_beta   90.00
_cell.angle_gamma   90.00
#
_symmetry.space_group_name_H-M   'P 1'
#
loop_
_entity.id
_entity.type
_entity.pdbx_description
1 polymer ?
#
loop_
_entity_poly.entity_id
_entity_poly.type
_entity_poly.pdbx_seq_one_letter_code
_entity_poly.pdbx_strand_id
1 'polypeptide(L)'
;MWNLVISLALGVAVAAAIRFGTEFGWAAAILPGMVVATAAYLVLARRTWKRLEALFDAMQREVQAQKFDRAIQTLESGFALAPWQFLVASQLHSNIGILHYLRRDFDAALPHLQKSFSRNWIARGMLAVALYRKRDLDGMKKVFQDATKVSKKEGVLWSAWAWILEKEGDHAQAIAVLGRAVAANASDEKLKSSLQALQNGKKLKLGKLYEEQWFQFHLEAPPPQFAGPGFRGGRRAIYGR
;
A
#
# COMPACT_ATOMS: atom_id res chain seq x y z
N MET A 1 20.41 2.23 -6.03
CA MET A 1 20.43 1.58 -4.70
C MET A 1 21.78 1.82 -4.03
N TRP A 2 22.03 3.06 -3.61
CA TRP A 2 23.32 3.45 -3.07
C TRP A 2 23.72 2.64 -1.82
N ASN A 3 22.77 2.33 -0.93
CA ASN A 3 23.07 1.51 0.25
C ASN A 3 23.65 0.15 -0.12
N LEU A 4 23.07 -0.52 -1.13
CA LEU A 4 23.53 -1.83 -1.59
C LEU A 4 24.92 -1.73 -2.24
N VAL A 5 25.11 -0.76 -3.13
CA VAL A 5 26.39 -0.56 -3.83
C VAL A 5 27.52 -0.27 -2.84
N ILE A 6 27.30 0.64 -1.89
CA ILE A 6 28.28 0.98 -0.86
C ILE A 6 28.59 -0.25 0.01
N SER A 7 27.57 -0.99 0.44
CA SER A 7 27.79 -2.18 1.27
C SER A 7 28.59 -3.27 0.55
N LEU A 8 28.30 -3.51 -0.73
CA LEU A 8 29.02 -4.50 -1.54
C LEU A 8 30.46 -4.06 -1.78
N ALA A 9 30.68 -2.79 -2.09
CA ALA A 9 32.03 -2.23 -2.26
C ALA A 9 32.87 -2.39 -0.99
N LEU A 10 32.30 -2.13 0.20
CA LEU A 10 32.97 -2.34 1.48
C LEU A 10 33.29 -3.82 1.73
N GLY A 11 32.36 -4.72 1.46
CA GLY A 11 32.59 -6.16 1.61
C GLY A 11 33.66 -6.69 0.68
N VAL A 12 33.66 -6.26 -0.59
CA VAL A 12 34.68 -6.60 -1.58
C VAL A 12 36.04 -6.05 -1.17
N ALA A 13 36.11 -4.81 -0.69
CA ALA A 13 37.36 -4.21 -0.22
C ALA A 13 37.95 -5.00 0.95
N VAL A 14 37.12 -5.44 1.91
CA VAL A 14 37.57 -6.27 3.05
C VAL A 14 38.01 -7.66 2.58
N ALA A 15 37.24 -8.31 1.70
CA ALA A 15 37.61 -9.61 1.16
C ALA A 15 38.92 -9.55 0.37
N ALA A 16 39.12 -8.51 -0.45
CA ALA A 16 40.36 -8.29 -1.18
C ALA A 16 41.54 -8.02 -0.24
N ALA A 17 41.35 -7.17 0.78
CA ALA A 17 42.40 -6.89 1.76
C ALA A 17 42.85 -8.17 2.50
N ILE A 18 41.91 -9.04 2.88
CA ILE A 18 42.25 -10.32 3.51
C ILE A 18 42.92 -11.25 2.51
N ARG A 19 42.37 -11.38 1.28
CA ARG A 19 42.91 -12.27 0.26
C ARG A 19 44.34 -11.92 -0.16
N PHE A 20 44.63 -10.63 -0.36
CA PHE A 20 45.93 -10.17 -0.84
C PHE A 20 46.90 -9.80 0.29
N GLY A 21 46.40 -9.59 1.51
CA GLY A 21 47.21 -9.29 2.70
C GLY A 21 47.52 -10.50 3.58
N THR A 22 46.94 -11.67 3.31
CA THR A 22 47.15 -12.90 4.10
C THR A 22 47.25 -14.14 3.21
N GLU A 23 47.82 -15.23 3.73
CA GLU A 23 47.87 -16.53 3.05
C GLU A 23 46.58 -17.35 3.19
N PHE A 24 45.53 -16.79 3.79
CA PHE A 24 44.29 -17.50 4.01
C PHE A 24 43.57 -17.83 2.69
N GLY A 25 42.96 -19.01 2.64
CA GLY A 25 42.19 -19.46 1.48
C GLY A 25 40.96 -18.59 1.21
N TRP A 26 40.41 -18.69 -0.02
CA TRP A 26 39.29 -17.87 -0.48
C TRP A 26 38.07 -17.86 0.46
N ALA A 27 37.75 -18.99 1.09
CA ALA A 27 36.64 -19.08 2.05
C ALA A 27 36.84 -18.17 3.28
N ALA A 28 38.08 -18.07 3.78
CA ALA A 28 38.43 -17.25 4.94
C ALA A 28 38.46 -15.75 4.61
N ALA A 29 38.62 -15.37 3.34
CA ALA A 29 38.53 -13.98 2.88
C ALA A 29 37.08 -13.53 2.58
N ILE A 30 36.26 -14.42 2.02
CA ILE A 30 34.89 -14.10 1.60
C ILE A 30 33.96 -13.92 2.80
N LEU A 31 34.06 -14.79 3.82
CA LEU A 31 33.14 -14.75 4.98
C LEU A 31 33.19 -13.39 5.73
N PRO A 32 34.36 -12.85 6.11
CA PRO A 32 34.43 -11.54 6.75
C PRO A 32 33.93 -10.41 5.85
N GLY A 33 34.21 -10.46 4.54
CA GLY A 33 33.70 -9.49 3.57
C GLY A 33 32.16 -9.49 3.48
N MET A 34 31.53 -10.67 3.49
CA MET A 34 30.08 -10.80 3.54
C MET A 34 29.48 -10.24 4.84
N VAL A 35 30.13 -10.50 5.98
CA VAL A 35 29.72 -9.94 7.28
C VAL A 35 29.78 -8.42 7.25
N VAL A 36 30.88 -7.84 6.76
CA VAL A 36 31.04 -6.39 6.64
C VAL A 36 30.01 -5.78 5.68
N ALA A 37 29.79 -6.39 4.51
CA ALA A 37 28.75 -5.94 3.59
C ALA A 37 27.38 -5.94 4.25
N THR A 38 27.02 -7.03 4.92
CA THR A 38 25.72 -7.15 5.60
C THR A 38 25.58 -6.10 6.71
N ALA A 39 26.58 -5.94 7.57
CA ALA A 39 26.56 -4.96 8.63
C ALA A 39 26.45 -3.52 8.10
N ALA A 40 27.25 -3.18 7.08
CA ALA A 40 27.20 -1.87 6.41
C ALA A 40 25.82 -1.62 5.79
N TYR A 41 25.24 -2.60 5.11
CA TYR A 41 23.91 -2.49 4.52
C TYR A 41 22.85 -2.23 5.59
N LEU A 42 22.87 -2.96 6.71
CA LEU A 42 21.90 -2.78 7.80
C LEU A 42 21.99 -1.39 8.43
N VAL A 43 23.19 -0.86 8.64
CA VAL A 43 23.40 0.49 9.19
C VAL A 43 22.90 1.56 8.22
N LEU A 44 23.26 1.46 6.93
CA LEU A 44 22.82 2.40 5.90
C LEU A 44 21.30 2.34 5.68
N ALA A 45 20.73 1.13 5.66
CA ALA A 45 19.29 0.93 5.57
C ALA A 45 18.56 1.55 6.76
N ARG A 46 19.03 1.34 8.00
CA ARG A 46 18.47 1.98 9.20
C ARG A 46 18.51 3.51 9.10
N ARG A 47 19.59 4.09 8.57
CA ARG A 47 19.69 5.54 8.35
C ARG A 47 18.62 6.04 7.38
N THR A 48 18.44 5.37 6.24
CA THR A 48 17.40 5.74 5.27
C THR A 48 16.00 5.57 5.87
N TRP A 49 15.76 4.50 6.63
CA TRP A 49 14.48 4.28 7.31
C TRP A 49 14.14 5.38 8.31
N LYS A 50 15.08 5.81 9.16
CA LYS A 50 14.84 6.92 10.10
C LYS A 50 14.47 8.22 9.40
N ARG A 51 15.10 8.51 8.25
CA ARG A 51 14.78 9.70 7.44
C ARG A 51 13.39 9.60 6.82
N LEU A 52 13.03 8.41 6.34
CA LEU A 52 11.72 8.15 5.76
C LEU A 52 10.61 8.19 6.82
N GLU A 53 10.86 7.67 8.01
CA GLU A 53 9.96 7.74 9.18
C GLU A 53 9.70 9.19 9.58
N ALA A 54 10.76 10.00 9.75
CA ALA A 54 10.63 11.42 10.06
C ALA A 54 9.82 12.20 8.99
N LEU A 55 9.98 11.82 7.72
CA LEU A 55 9.23 12.38 6.61
C LEU A 55 7.75 11.99 6.66
N PHE A 56 7.44 10.72 6.91
CA PHE A 56 6.05 10.26 7.04
C PHE A 56 5.37 10.86 8.28
N ASP A 57 6.09 11.02 9.39
CA ASP A 57 5.58 11.72 10.57
C ASP A 57 5.25 13.19 10.28
N ALA A 58 6.10 13.86 9.51
CA ALA A 58 5.86 15.24 9.09
C ALA A 58 4.62 15.33 8.18
N MET A 59 4.56 14.50 7.15
CA MET A 59 3.41 14.36 6.26
C MET A 59 2.12 14.12 7.06
N GLN A 60 2.18 13.22 8.03
CA GLN A 60 1.02 12.89 8.86
C GLN A 60 0.56 14.08 9.71
N ARG A 61 1.48 14.82 10.33
CA ARG A 61 1.15 16.05 11.08
C ARG A 61 0.51 17.09 10.17
N GLU A 62 1.01 17.24 8.94
CA GLU A 62 0.47 18.17 7.95
C GLU A 62 -0.94 17.77 7.53
N VAL A 63 -1.20 16.48 7.29
CA VAL A 63 -2.55 15.96 7.02
C VAL A 63 -3.49 16.18 8.22
N GLN A 64 -3.01 15.97 9.45
CA GLN A 64 -3.81 16.27 10.64
C GLN A 64 -4.19 17.75 10.74
N ALA A 65 -3.29 18.64 10.33
CA ALA A 65 -3.53 20.06 10.24
C ALA A 65 -4.32 20.48 8.97
N GLN A 66 -4.85 19.52 8.19
CA GLN A 66 -5.54 19.74 6.92
C GLN A 66 -4.67 20.45 5.85
N LYS A 67 -3.34 20.42 6.00
CA LYS A 67 -2.38 21.02 5.07
C LYS A 67 -1.96 20.01 3.99
N PHE A 68 -2.93 19.56 3.18
CA PHE A 68 -2.70 18.49 2.20
C PHE A 68 -1.66 18.83 1.13
N ASP A 69 -1.64 20.06 0.61
CA ASP A 69 -0.63 20.49 -0.38
C ASP A 69 0.78 20.41 0.22
N ARG A 70 0.92 20.80 1.49
CA ARG A 70 2.19 20.72 2.20
C ARG A 70 2.61 19.26 2.43
N ALA A 71 1.67 18.40 2.83
CA ALA A 71 1.89 16.98 2.98
C ALA A 71 2.40 16.31 1.69
N ILE A 72 1.84 16.71 0.53
CA ILE A 72 2.30 16.25 -0.78
C ILE A 72 3.73 16.74 -1.06
N GLN A 73 4.03 18.03 -0.86
CA GLN A 73 5.39 18.58 -1.02
C GLN A 73 6.41 17.86 -0.13
N THR A 74 6.03 17.55 1.12
CA THR A 74 6.87 16.79 2.05
C THR A 74 7.17 15.39 1.50
N LEU A 75 6.17 14.68 0.97
CA LEU A 75 6.38 13.39 0.31
C LEU A 75 7.25 13.49 -0.94
N GLU A 76 7.06 14.52 -1.76
CA GLU A 76 7.85 14.76 -2.96
C GLU A 76 9.34 14.96 -2.63
N SER A 77 9.66 15.69 -1.56
CA SER A 77 11.04 15.83 -1.08
C SER A 77 11.70 14.49 -0.74
N GLY A 78 10.89 13.48 -0.40
CA GLY A 78 11.33 12.12 -0.09
C GLY A 78 11.87 11.35 -1.28
N PHE A 79 11.59 11.77 -2.52
CA PHE A 79 12.14 11.09 -3.71
C PHE A 79 13.67 11.16 -3.76
N ALA A 80 14.30 12.13 -3.07
CA ALA A 80 15.75 12.14 -2.86
C ALA A 80 16.29 10.88 -2.14
N LEU A 81 15.44 10.18 -1.38
CA LEU A 81 15.76 8.91 -0.71
C LEU A 81 15.52 7.68 -1.60
N ALA A 82 14.79 7.82 -2.71
CA ALA A 82 14.47 6.69 -3.59
C ALA A 82 15.71 5.98 -4.17
N PRO A 83 16.79 6.66 -4.57
CA PRO A 83 18.01 5.99 -5.02
C PRO A 83 18.73 5.21 -3.91
N TRP A 84 18.45 5.49 -2.64
CA TRP A 84 19.14 4.92 -1.48
C TRP A 84 18.57 3.58 -1.02
N GLN A 85 17.24 3.41 -1.04
CA GLN A 85 16.57 2.22 -0.53
C GLN A 85 15.43 1.75 -1.46
N PHE A 86 15.26 0.42 -1.53
CA PHE A 86 14.26 -0.21 -2.39
C PHE A 86 12.87 0.16 -1.90
N LEU A 87 11.90 0.19 -2.83
CA LEU A 87 10.49 0.43 -2.55
C LEU A 87 10.15 1.81 -1.98
N VAL A 88 11.13 2.67 -1.70
CA VAL A 88 10.88 4.03 -1.19
C VAL A 88 10.05 4.84 -2.18
N ALA A 89 10.43 4.85 -3.46
CA ALA A 89 9.65 5.54 -4.49
C ALA A 89 8.19 5.05 -4.55
N SER A 90 7.99 3.73 -4.54
CA SER A 90 6.64 3.14 -4.57
C SER A 90 5.82 3.47 -3.32
N GLN A 91 6.45 3.52 -2.15
CA GLN A 91 5.78 3.95 -0.91
C GLN A 91 5.39 5.43 -0.94
N LEU A 92 6.27 6.31 -1.45
CA LEU A 92 5.95 7.73 -1.61
C LEU A 92 4.81 7.93 -2.61
N HIS A 93 4.86 7.27 -3.78
CA HIS A 93 3.76 7.28 -4.73
C HIS A 93 2.45 6.76 -4.12
N SER A 94 2.49 5.72 -3.28
CA SER A 94 1.29 5.22 -2.58
C SER A 94 0.64 6.31 -1.74
N ASN A 95 1.43 6.99 -0.91
CA ASN A 95 0.91 8.03 -0.01
C ASN A 95 0.44 9.27 -0.79
N ILE A 96 1.19 9.74 -1.79
CA ILE A 96 0.77 10.88 -2.63
C ILE A 96 -0.55 10.56 -3.34
N GLY A 97 -0.65 9.36 -3.93
CA GLY A 97 -1.87 8.91 -4.60
C GLY A 97 -3.07 8.84 -3.66
N ILE A 98 -2.88 8.34 -2.43
CA ILE A 98 -3.91 8.35 -1.39
C ILE A 98 -4.35 9.79 -1.04
N LEU A 99 -3.41 10.73 -0.89
CA LEU A 99 -3.75 12.12 -0.55
C LEU A 99 -4.57 12.81 -1.64
N HIS A 100 -4.20 12.67 -2.91
CA HIS A 100 -5.01 13.18 -4.02
C HIS A 100 -6.38 12.51 -4.06
N TYR A 101 -6.44 11.19 -3.86
CA TYR A 101 -7.68 10.43 -3.87
C TYR A 101 -8.66 10.91 -2.80
N LEU A 102 -8.19 11.15 -1.58
CA LEU A 102 -8.99 11.63 -0.45
C LEU A 102 -9.54 13.05 -0.70
N ARG A 103 -8.81 13.87 -1.47
CA ARG A 103 -9.27 15.18 -1.96
C ARG A 103 -10.21 15.07 -3.16
N ARG A 104 -10.52 13.85 -3.60
CA ARG A 104 -11.31 13.54 -4.81
C ARG A 104 -10.67 14.04 -6.10
N ASP A 105 -9.36 14.29 -6.08
CA ASP A 105 -8.55 14.59 -7.25
C ASP A 105 -8.09 13.26 -7.88
N PHE A 106 -9.05 12.55 -8.49
CA PHE A 106 -8.82 11.21 -9.03
C PHE A 106 -7.85 11.21 -10.21
N ASP A 107 -7.81 12.30 -10.97
CA ASP A 107 -6.93 12.44 -12.14
C ASP A 107 -5.47 12.54 -11.72
N ALA A 108 -5.15 13.34 -10.70
CA ALA A 108 -3.80 13.38 -10.14
C ALA A 108 -3.47 12.11 -9.32
N ALA A 109 -4.47 11.50 -8.66
CA ALA A 109 -4.24 10.28 -7.88
C ALA A 109 -3.82 9.09 -8.75
N LEU A 110 -4.44 8.91 -9.91
CA LEU A 110 -4.28 7.72 -10.77
C LEU A 110 -2.81 7.37 -11.10
N PRO A 111 -1.98 8.29 -11.65
CA PRO A 111 -0.59 7.95 -11.99
C PRO A 111 0.27 7.60 -10.77
N HIS A 112 -0.03 8.18 -9.60
CA HIS A 112 0.66 7.84 -8.36
C HIS A 112 0.20 6.48 -7.81
N LEU A 113 -1.10 6.21 -7.84
CA LEU A 113 -1.67 4.94 -7.43
C LEU A 113 -1.22 3.77 -8.32
N GLN A 114 -1.01 3.99 -9.62
CA GLN A 114 -0.44 2.98 -10.52
C GLN A 114 1.02 2.61 -10.17
N LYS A 115 1.81 3.58 -9.69
CA LYS A 115 3.19 3.38 -9.23
C LYS A 115 3.28 2.94 -7.77
N SER A 116 2.13 2.71 -7.11
CA SER A 116 2.07 2.40 -5.69
C SER A 116 2.70 1.04 -5.36
N PHE A 117 3.06 0.87 -4.10
CA PHE A 117 3.54 -0.40 -3.60
C PHE A 117 2.40 -1.43 -3.59
N SER A 118 2.64 -2.61 -4.16
CA SER A 118 1.60 -3.64 -4.35
C SER A 118 1.01 -4.18 -3.06
N ARG A 119 1.76 -4.13 -1.94
CA ARG A 119 1.26 -4.56 -0.62
C ARG A 119 0.43 -3.50 0.10
N ASN A 120 0.37 -2.27 -0.40
CA ASN A 120 -0.52 -1.25 0.15
C ASN A 120 -1.93 -1.49 -0.38
N TRP A 121 -2.71 -2.29 0.36
CA TRP A 121 -4.06 -2.68 -0.05
C TRP A 121 -5.00 -1.48 -0.22
N ILE A 122 -4.79 -0.41 0.54
CA ILE A 122 -5.60 0.80 0.49
C ILE A 122 -5.38 1.52 -0.85
N ALA A 123 -4.12 1.78 -1.19
CA ALA A 123 -3.76 2.38 -2.47
C ALA A 123 -4.24 1.52 -3.66
N ARG A 124 -4.16 0.18 -3.55
CA ARG A 124 -4.65 -0.74 -4.59
C ARG A 124 -6.17 -0.73 -4.71
N GLY A 125 -6.91 -0.68 -3.61
CA GLY A 125 -8.36 -0.52 -3.63
C GLY A 125 -8.77 0.82 -4.24
N MET A 126 -8.11 1.91 -3.84
CA MET A 126 -8.34 3.24 -4.41
C MET A 126 -8.01 3.29 -5.92
N LEU A 127 -6.94 2.62 -6.36
CA LEU A 127 -6.60 2.47 -7.78
C LEU A 127 -7.73 1.79 -8.54
N ALA A 128 -8.24 0.67 -8.02
CA ALA A 128 -9.31 -0.08 -8.67
C ALA A 128 -10.59 0.76 -8.79
N VAL A 129 -10.93 1.54 -7.75
CA VAL A 129 -12.08 2.45 -7.78
C VAL A 129 -11.85 3.63 -8.73
N ALA A 130 -10.62 4.16 -8.81
CA ALA A 130 -10.28 5.20 -9.78
C ALA A 130 -10.44 4.71 -11.23
N LEU A 131 -10.01 3.47 -11.52
CA LEU A 131 -10.22 2.83 -12.83
C LEU A 131 -11.71 2.59 -13.13
N TYR A 132 -12.48 2.15 -12.14
CA TYR A 132 -13.94 2.03 -12.25
C TYR A 132 -14.60 3.36 -12.63
N ARG A 133 -14.20 4.46 -11.99
CA ARG A 133 -14.70 5.82 -12.31
C ARG A 133 -14.33 6.25 -13.74
N LYS A 134 -13.19 5.78 -14.25
CA LYS A 134 -12.75 5.95 -15.65
C LYS A 134 -13.42 4.99 -16.64
N ARG A 135 -14.37 4.16 -16.19
CA ARG A 135 -15.04 3.11 -16.97
C ARG A 135 -14.10 2.01 -17.48
N ASP A 136 -12.91 1.87 -16.89
CA ASP A 136 -11.99 0.76 -17.15
C ASP A 136 -12.30 -0.41 -16.21
N LEU A 137 -13.30 -1.21 -16.57
CA LEU A 137 -13.75 -2.36 -15.78
C LEU A 137 -12.72 -3.49 -15.77
N ASP A 138 -12.02 -3.72 -16.87
CA ASP A 138 -11.02 -4.78 -16.99
C ASP A 138 -9.78 -4.46 -16.15
N GLY A 139 -9.30 -3.21 -16.22
CA GLY A 139 -8.24 -2.71 -15.36
C GLY A 139 -8.62 -2.79 -13.88
N MET A 140 -9.84 -2.39 -13.53
CA MET A 140 -10.37 -2.52 -12.17
C MET A 140 -10.35 -3.99 -11.68
N LYS A 141 -10.90 -4.92 -12.47
CA LYS A 141 -10.92 -6.37 -12.13
C LYS A 141 -9.51 -6.91 -11.93
N LYS A 142 -8.57 -6.57 -12.82
CA LYS A 142 -7.16 -6.97 -12.72
C LYS A 142 -6.52 -6.43 -11.44
N VAL A 143 -6.73 -5.16 -11.11
CA VAL A 143 -6.17 -4.55 -9.90
C VAL A 143 -6.69 -5.22 -8.64
N PHE A 144 -8.00 -5.47 -8.52
CA PHE A 144 -8.57 -6.18 -7.38
C PHE A 144 -8.07 -7.62 -7.30
N GLN A 145 -8.01 -8.33 -8.42
CA GLN A 145 -7.50 -9.70 -8.46
C GLN A 145 -6.06 -9.78 -7.96
N ASP A 146 -5.19 -8.86 -8.37
CA ASP A 146 -3.80 -8.84 -7.92
C ASP A 146 -3.67 -8.40 -6.45
N ALA A 147 -4.45 -7.41 -6.04
CA ALA A 147 -4.41 -6.90 -4.67
C ALA A 147 -4.91 -7.96 -3.67
N THR A 148 -5.95 -8.71 -4.01
CA THR A 148 -6.50 -9.77 -3.16
C THR A 148 -5.61 -11.02 -3.06
N LYS A 149 -4.70 -11.27 -4.02
CA LYS A 149 -3.67 -12.32 -3.89
C LYS A 149 -2.68 -12.02 -2.76
N VAL A 150 -2.34 -10.74 -2.59
CA VAL A 150 -1.35 -10.27 -1.59
C VAL A 150 -2.02 -9.98 -0.25
N SER A 151 -3.23 -9.42 -0.28
CA SER A 151 -3.96 -8.90 0.87
C SER A 151 -5.21 -9.73 1.15
N LYS A 152 -5.05 -11.06 1.25
CA LYS A 152 -6.16 -12.02 1.41
C LYS A 152 -7.05 -11.75 2.62
N LYS A 153 -6.48 -11.18 3.68
CA LYS A 153 -7.16 -10.90 4.95
C LYS A 153 -7.97 -9.60 4.96
N GLU A 154 -7.80 -8.75 3.94
CA GLU A 154 -8.47 -7.46 3.88
C GLU A 154 -9.89 -7.61 3.33
N GLY A 155 -10.83 -8.00 4.19
CA GLY A 155 -12.22 -8.27 3.81
C GLY A 155 -12.92 -7.08 3.12
N VAL A 156 -12.54 -5.84 3.48
CA VAL A 156 -13.06 -4.62 2.85
C VAL A 156 -12.70 -4.52 1.37
N LEU A 157 -11.51 -5.01 0.97
CA LEU A 157 -11.05 -4.97 -0.41
C LEU A 157 -11.85 -5.93 -1.30
N TRP A 158 -12.08 -7.15 -0.82
CA TRP A 158 -12.96 -8.13 -1.46
C TRP A 158 -14.40 -7.62 -1.55
N SER A 159 -14.89 -6.99 -0.48
CA SER A 159 -16.25 -6.44 -0.42
C SER A 159 -16.42 -5.27 -1.38
N ALA A 160 -15.40 -4.42 -1.55
CA ALA A 160 -15.41 -3.34 -2.52
C ALA A 160 -15.47 -3.85 -3.96
N TRP A 161 -14.71 -4.89 -4.27
CA TRP A 161 -14.79 -5.54 -5.58
C TRP A 161 -16.19 -6.09 -5.86
N ALA A 162 -16.75 -6.85 -4.91
CA ALA A 162 -18.08 -7.43 -5.03
C ALA A 162 -19.17 -6.35 -5.16
N TRP A 163 -19.07 -5.25 -4.41
CA TRP A 163 -20.01 -4.14 -4.50
C TRP A 163 -20.00 -3.46 -5.88
N ILE A 164 -18.82 -3.29 -6.49
CA ILE A 164 -18.74 -2.72 -7.84
C ILE A 164 -19.38 -3.67 -8.85
N LEU A 165 -19.16 -4.98 -8.74
CA LEU A 165 -19.82 -5.97 -9.59
C LEU A 165 -21.34 -5.96 -9.45
N GLU A 166 -21.88 -5.85 -8.23
CA GLU A 166 -23.31 -5.66 -7.98
C GLU A 166 -23.86 -4.41 -8.68
N LYS A 167 -23.10 -3.30 -8.69
CA LYS A 167 -23.51 -2.07 -9.36
C LYS A 167 -23.54 -2.19 -10.87
N GLU A 168 -22.65 -3.00 -11.44
CA GLU A 168 -22.63 -3.32 -12.86
C GLU A 168 -23.62 -4.43 -13.23
N GLY A 169 -24.41 -4.93 -12.27
CA GLY A 169 -25.43 -5.98 -12.49
C GLY A 169 -24.87 -7.41 -12.54
N ASP A 170 -23.59 -7.59 -12.26
CA ASP A 170 -22.90 -8.89 -12.34
C ASP A 170 -22.96 -9.65 -11.01
N HIS A 171 -24.20 -10.00 -10.62
CA HIS A 171 -24.49 -10.61 -9.33
C HIS A 171 -23.79 -11.96 -9.11
N ALA A 172 -23.71 -12.76 -10.17
CA ALA A 172 -23.06 -14.06 -10.13
C ALA A 172 -21.56 -13.92 -9.84
N GLN A 173 -20.86 -12.97 -10.48
CA GLN A 173 -19.45 -12.73 -10.19
C GLN A 173 -19.26 -12.13 -8.79
N ALA A 174 -20.17 -11.28 -8.31
CA ALA A 174 -20.09 -10.73 -6.96
C ALA A 174 -20.13 -11.85 -5.89
N ILE A 175 -21.04 -12.82 -6.02
CA ILE A 175 -21.10 -14.02 -5.16
C ILE A 175 -19.81 -14.83 -5.28
N ALA A 176 -19.32 -15.08 -6.50
CA ALA A 176 -18.09 -15.85 -6.72
C ALA A 176 -16.85 -15.17 -6.09
N VAL A 177 -16.76 -13.84 -6.15
CA VAL A 177 -15.71 -13.05 -5.50
C VAL A 177 -15.77 -13.21 -3.98
N LEU A 178 -16.94 -13.05 -3.36
CA LEU A 178 -17.08 -13.21 -1.91
C LEU A 178 -16.89 -14.67 -1.46
N GLY A 179 -17.28 -15.65 -2.27
CA GLY A 179 -17.00 -17.06 -2.02
C GLY A 179 -15.50 -17.35 -1.93
N ARG A 180 -14.72 -16.80 -2.87
CA ARG A 180 -13.25 -16.85 -2.81
C ARG A 180 -12.69 -16.14 -1.59
N ALA A 181 -13.27 -15.00 -1.21
CA ALA A 181 -12.85 -14.23 -0.05
C ALA A 181 -13.04 -15.04 1.26
N VAL A 182 -14.21 -15.67 1.44
CA VAL A 182 -14.51 -16.53 2.60
C VAL A 182 -13.60 -17.76 2.62
N ALA A 183 -13.33 -18.38 1.48
CA ALA A 183 -12.38 -19.50 1.41
C ALA A 183 -10.94 -19.06 1.77
N ALA A 184 -10.54 -17.84 1.40
CA ALA A 184 -9.22 -17.30 1.72
C ALA A 184 -9.08 -16.80 3.17
N ASN A 185 -10.19 -16.46 3.83
CA ASN A 185 -10.23 -15.98 5.21
C ASN A 185 -11.51 -16.46 5.93
N ALA A 186 -11.58 -17.74 6.25
CA ALA A 186 -12.78 -18.38 6.81
C ALA A 186 -13.15 -17.89 8.22
N SER A 187 -12.27 -17.17 8.92
CA SER A 187 -12.57 -16.57 10.23
C SER A 187 -13.23 -15.19 10.13
N ASP A 188 -13.35 -14.59 8.95
CA ASP A 188 -13.92 -13.26 8.78
C ASP A 188 -15.45 -13.31 8.67
N GLU A 189 -16.13 -13.01 9.78
CA GLU A 189 -17.59 -12.95 9.85
C GLU A 189 -18.19 -11.83 8.98
N LYS A 190 -17.45 -10.75 8.70
CA LYS A 190 -17.93 -9.68 7.81
C LYS A 190 -18.04 -10.18 6.38
N LEU A 191 -17.07 -10.98 5.93
CA LEU A 191 -17.10 -11.62 4.61
C LEU A 191 -18.23 -12.66 4.51
N LYS A 192 -18.41 -13.51 5.53
CA LYS A 192 -19.51 -14.48 5.57
C LYS A 192 -20.87 -13.80 5.50
N SER A 193 -21.09 -12.76 6.31
CA SER A 193 -22.36 -12.02 6.30
C SER A 193 -22.60 -11.32 4.96
N SER A 194 -21.55 -10.81 4.30
CA SER A 194 -21.64 -10.19 2.98
C SER A 194 -21.99 -11.22 1.90
N LEU A 195 -21.35 -12.39 1.91
CA LEU A 195 -21.66 -13.48 0.99
C LEU A 195 -23.10 -13.97 1.17
N GLN A 196 -23.51 -14.20 2.42
CA GLN A 196 -24.87 -14.64 2.74
C GLN A 196 -25.90 -13.59 2.34
N ALA A 197 -25.59 -12.30 2.45
CA ALA A 197 -26.47 -11.24 1.97
C ALA A 197 -26.70 -11.37 0.45
N LEU A 198 -25.64 -11.49 -0.34
CA LEU A 198 -25.76 -11.65 -1.79
C LEU A 198 -26.50 -12.92 -2.18
N GLN A 199 -26.17 -14.06 -1.56
CA GLN A 199 -26.85 -15.34 -1.84
C GLN A 199 -28.36 -15.29 -1.57
N ASN A 200 -28.80 -14.43 -0.64
CA ASN A 200 -30.21 -14.22 -0.33
C ASN A 200 -30.85 -13.07 -1.16
N GLY A 201 -30.18 -12.59 -2.21
CA GLY A 201 -30.64 -11.46 -3.04
C GLY A 201 -30.69 -10.13 -2.29
N LYS A 202 -30.00 -9.99 -1.15
CA LYS A 202 -29.96 -8.76 -0.36
C LYS A 202 -28.76 -7.92 -0.75
N LYS A 203 -28.95 -6.59 -0.73
CA LYS A 203 -27.89 -5.61 -0.98
C LYS A 203 -26.83 -5.65 0.13
N LEU A 204 -25.57 -5.43 -0.26
CA LEU A 204 -24.45 -5.27 0.67
C LEU A 204 -24.61 -3.98 1.49
N LYS A 205 -24.46 -4.09 2.82
CA LYS A 205 -24.52 -2.96 3.76
C LYS A 205 -23.13 -2.59 4.26
N LEU A 206 -22.20 -2.32 3.33
CA LEU A 206 -20.76 -2.22 3.62
C LEU A 206 -20.40 -1.02 4.51
N GLY A 207 -21.12 0.10 4.40
CA GLY A 207 -20.91 1.26 5.27
C GLY A 207 -21.12 0.95 6.75
N LYS A 208 -22.03 0.02 7.11
CA LYS A 208 -22.21 -0.43 8.50
C LYS A 208 -21.16 -1.45 8.94
N LEU A 209 -20.63 -2.24 8.01
CA LEU A 209 -19.68 -3.32 8.30
C LEU A 209 -18.23 -2.83 8.47
N TYR A 210 -17.84 -1.85 7.65
CA TYR A 210 -16.45 -1.40 7.52
C TYR A 210 -16.24 0.08 7.85
N GLU A 211 -17.32 0.86 8.03
CA GLU A 211 -17.28 2.26 8.48
C GLU A 211 -16.28 3.11 7.68
N GLU A 212 -15.33 3.77 8.35
CA GLU A 212 -14.30 4.63 7.74
C GLU A 212 -13.51 3.92 6.63
N GLN A 213 -13.23 2.62 6.78
CA GLN A 213 -12.48 1.85 5.77
C GLN A 213 -13.26 1.66 4.47
N TRP A 214 -14.58 1.73 4.52
CA TRP A 214 -15.42 1.69 3.34
C TRP A 214 -15.55 3.07 2.71
N PHE A 215 -15.87 4.07 3.53
CA PHE A 215 -16.15 5.41 3.02
C PHE A 215 -14.92 6.09 2.40
N GLN A 216 -13.70 5.70 2.78
CA GLN A 216 -12.47 6.19 2.14
C GLN A 216 -12.42 5.89 0.64
N PHE A 217 -13.15 4.87 0.15
CA PHE A 217 -13.21 4.55 -1.28
C PHE A 217 -14.16 5.46 -2.05
N HIS A 218 -14.95 6.31 -1.40
CA HIS A 218 -15.91 7.20 -2.06
C HIS A 218 -16.92 6.48 -2.98
N LEU A 219 -17.23 5.21 -2.69
CA LEU A 219 -18.24 4.42 -3.42
C LEU A 219 -19.66 4.72 -2.92
N GLU A 220 -19.80 5.06 -1.63
CA GLU A 220 -21.05 5.48 -0.99
C GLU A 220 -20.83 6.78 -0.21
N ALA A 221 -21.90 7.57 -0.05
CA ALA A 221 -21.85 8.78 0.76
C ALA A 221 -21.80 8.43 2.27
N PRO A 222 -20.85 9.01 3.04
CA PRO A 222 -20.80 8.80 4.48
C PRO A 222 -22.01 9.44 5.19
N PRO A 223 -22.58 8.79 6.22
CA PRO A 223 -23.59 9.41 7.10
C PRO A 223 -23.05 10.69 7.77
N PRO A 224 -23.91 11.60 8.25
CA PRO A 224 -23.49 12.86 8.89
C PRO A 224 -22.48 12.69 10.03
N GLN A 225 -22.58 11.59 10.77
CA GLN A 225 -21.67 11.21 11.86
C GLN A 225 -20.22 10.97 11.38
N PHE A 226 -20.07 10.56 10.12
CA PHE A 226 -18.78 10.39 9.46
C PHE A 226 -18.44 11.60 8.54
N ALA A 227 -19.42 12.42 8.15
CA ALA A 227 -19.23 13.51 7.20
C ALA A 227 -18.65 14.82 7.77
N GLY A 228 -18.30 14.87 9.06
CA GLY A 228 -17.72 16.06 9.68
C GLY A 228 -16.30 16.40 9.17
N PRO A 229 -15.76 17.60 9.45
CA PRO A 229 -14.39 18.01 9.11
C PRO A 229 -13.30 17.09 9.70
N GLY A 230 -13.70 16.13 10.54
CA GLY A 230 -12.90 15.00 10.99
C GLY A 230 -13.20 13.68 10.27
N PHE A 231 -13.55 13.67 8.97
CA PHE A 231 -13.60 12.42 8.20
C PHE A 231 -12.21 11.78 8.19
N ARG A 232 -12.00 10.88 9.16
CA ARG A 232 -10.78 10.12 9.40
C ARG A 232 -10.56 9.02 8.36
N GLY A 233 -11.30 9.02 7.24
CA GLY A 233 -11.03 8.12 6.11
C GLY A 233 -9.58 8.23 5.64
N GLY A 234 -9.00 9.43 5.67
CA GLY A 234 -7.57 9.64 5.41
C GLY A 234 -6.65 9.17 6.53
N ARG A 235 -7.13 9.17 7.78
CA ARG A 235 -6.38 8.62 8.91
C ARG A 235 -6.11 7.15 8.64
N ARG A 236 -7.10 6.26 8.58
CA ARG A 236 -6.82 4.81 8.41
C ARG A 236 -6.13 4.47 7.09
N ALA A 237 -6.38 5.25 6.02
CA ALA A 237 -5.65 5.14 4.75
C ALA A 237 -4.13 5.35 4.88
N ILE A 238 -3.73 6.26 5.76
CA ILE A 238 -2.34 6.63 6.03
C ILE A 238 -1.77 5.82 7.21
N TYR A 239 -2.59 5.41 8.18
CA TYR A 239 -2.19 4.79 9.44
C TYR A 239 -1.99 3.28 9.42
N GLY A 240 -2.27 2.59 8.29
CA GLY A 240 -2.00 1.17 8.05
C GLY A 240 -1.75 0.33 9.31
N ARG A 241 -2.82 0.04 10.06
CA ARG A 241 -2.84 -1.02 11.07
C ARG A 241 -3.89 -2.04 10.67
#